data_AF-A0A7S3F1G7-F1
#
_entry.id   AF-A0A7S3F1G7-F1
#
_cell.length_a   1.000
_cell.length_b   1.000
_cell.length_c   1.000
_cell.angle_alpha   90.00
_cell.angle_beta   90.00
_cell.angle_gamma   90.00
#
_symmetry.space_group_name_H-M   'P 1'
#
loop_
_entity.id
_entity.type
_entity.pdbx_description
1 polymer ?
#
loop_
_entity_poly.entity_id
_entity_poly.type
_entity_poly.pdbx_seq_one_letter_code
_entity_poly.pdbx_strand_id
1 'polypeptide(L)'
;MAHVYHSLYGIPVTGLRFFTVYGPWGRPDMAYFSFAHRIAKGLPINVYGRGTPQRDFTYIDDVVSGVVAALALGAEEELFNLGNHRTVTLSHFIAVLEQEMQLAAKKTMTDMAPGDVLATYADIEHARYRLGYEPATTIEVGLRNFVRWYRSTDFEPQFAEDGEWNRAGPTM
;
A
#
# COMPACT_ATOMS: atom_id res chain seq x y z
N MET A 1 -23.55 3.91 -5.05
CA MET A 1 -24.21 4.04 -3.74
C MET A 1 -24.10 5.45 -3.18
N ALA A 2 -22.91 5.99 -2.87
CA ALA A 2 -22.77 7.34 -2.30
C ALA A 2 -23.47 8.46 -3.14
N HIS A 3 -23.24 8.50 -4.45
CA HIS A 3 -23.90 9.48 -5.34
C HIS A 3 -25.44 9.39 -5.32
N VAL A 4 -26.01 8.19 -5.19
CA VAL A 4 -27.48 8.01 -5.12
C VAL A 4 -28.04 8.66 -3.86
N TYR A 5 -27.35 8.52 -2.72
CA TYR A 5 -27.78 9.16 -1.47
C TYR A 5 -27.61 10.68 -1.50
N HIS A 6 -26.55 11.17 -2.13
CA HIS A 6 -26.41 12.61 -2.36
C HIS A 6 -27.56 13.14 -3.23
N SER A 7 -27.83 12.50 -4.38
CA SER A 7 -28.89 12.92 -5.30
C SER A 7 -30.29 12.89 -4.69
N LEU A 8 -30.59 11.92 -3.82
CA LEU A 8 -31.92 11.77 -3.20
C LEU A 8 -32.12 12.60 -1.92
N TYR A 9 -31.06 12.79 -1.13
CA TYR A 9 -31.18 13.32 0.24
C TYR A 9 -30.27 14.52 0.54
N GLY A 10 -29.46 14.97 -0.42
CA GLY A 10 -28.55 16.10 -0.25
C GLY A 10 -27.43 15.86 0.75
N ILE A 11 -27.09 14.60 1.05
CA ILE A 11 -25.99 14.27 1.97
C ILE A 11 -24.67 14.61 1.26
N PRO A 12 -23.83 15.50 1.80
CA PRO A 12 -22.55 15.83 1.17
C PRO A 12 -21.65 14.58 1.14
N VAL A 13 -21.12 14.27 -0.03
CA VAL A 13 -20.26 13.10 -0.24
C VAL A 13 -18.99 13.49 -1.00
N THR A 14 -17.86 12.96 -0.55
CA THR A 14 -16.58 13.04 -1.26
C THR A 14 -16.05 11.62 -1.41
N GLY A 15 -15.72 11.20 -2.63
CA GLY A 15 -15.15 9.87 -2.86
C GLY A 15 -13.63 9.91 -2.95
N LEU A 16 -12.95 9.13 -2.14
CA LEU A 16 -11.50 8.95 -2.20
C LEU A 16 -11.17 7.55 -2.69
N ARG A 17 -10.45 7.46 -3.81
CA ARG A 17 -9.99 6.19 -4.40
C ARG A 17 -8.52 6.00 -4.07
N PHE A 18 -8.25 5.10 -3.14
CA PHE A 18 -6.89 4.74 -2.76
C PHE A 18 -6.29 3.75 -3.74
N PHE A 19 -4.99 3.91 -3.97
CA PHE A 19 -4.15 2.93 -4.66
C PHE A 19 -3.42 2.07 -3.63
N THR A 20 -2.31 1.41 -3.97
CA THR A 20 -1.68 0.43 -3.07
C THR A 20 -1.03 1.16 -1.88
N VAL A 21 -1.77 1.33 -0.79
CA VAL A 21 -1.28 2.04 0.39
C VAL A 21 -0.34 1.14 1.21
N TYR A 22 0.80 1.69 1.61
CA TYR A 22 1.78 0.98 2.44
C TYR A 22 2.44 1.90 3.47
N GLY A 23 3.00 1.30 4.53
CA GLY A 23 3.73 2.03 5.57
C GLY A 23 3.61 1.34 6.93
N PRO A 24 4.15 1.97 7.99
CA PRO A 24 3.92 1.57 9.38
C PRO A 24 2.45 1.33 9.69
N TRP A 25 2.15 0.39 10.58
CA TRP A 25 0.78 0.06 11.04
C TRP A 25 -0.19 -0.43 9.96
N GLY A 26 0.30 -0.67 8.74
CA GLY A 26 -0.55 -1.18 7.70
C GLY A 26 -0.85 -2.67 7.85
N ARG A 27 -1.71 -3.19 6.97
CA ARG A 27 -2.31 -4.50 7.21
C ARG A 27 -1.33 -5.65 6.93
N PRO A 28 -1.24 -6.66 7.82
CA PRO A 28 -0.37 -7.82 7.64
C PRO A 28 -0.61 -8.69 6.40
N ASP A 29 -1.83 -8.65 5.84
CA ASP A 29 -2.19 -9.39 4.63
C ASP A 29 -1.65 -8.75 3.33
N MET A 30 -1.12 -7.53 3.40
CA MET A 30 -0.57 -6.84 2.23
C MET A 30 0.86 -7.31 1.91
N ALA A 31 1.20 -7.27 0.62
CA ALA A 31 2.44 -7.84 0.07
C ALA A 31 3.72 -7.37 0.80
N TYR A 32 3.87 -6.06 1.05
CA TYR A 32 5.06 -5.53 1.74
C TYR A 32 5.26 -6.12 3.12
N PHE A 33 4.17 -6.30 3.85
CA PHE A 33 4.17 -6.81 5.21
C PHE A 33 4.44 -8.31 5.21
N SER A 34 3.67 -9.06 4.43
CA SER A 34 3.85 -10.51 4.27
C SER A 34 5.28 -10.84 3.83
N PHE A 35 5.84 -10.10 2.86
CA PHE A 35 7.22 -10.30 2.43
C PHE A 35 8.22 -10.02 3.55
N ALA A 36 8.08 -8.91 4.26
CA ALA A 36 8.99 -8.59 5.37
C ALA A 36 8.95 -9.67 6.44
N HIS A 37 7.76 -10.16 6.79
CA HIS A 37 7.62 -11.22 7.78
C HIS A 37 8.25 -12.53 7.32
N ARG A 38 8.00 -12.95 6.08
CA ARG A 38 8.56 -14.18 5.52
C ARG A 38 10.09 -14.09 5.39
N ILE A 39 10.62 -12.95 4.96
CA ILE A 39 12.07 -12.68 4.93
C ILE A 39 12.67 -12.76 6.33
N ALA A 40 12.06 -12.12 7.33
CA ALA A 40 12.53 -12.15 8.71
C ALA A 40 12.55 -13.58 9.31
N LYS A 41 11.62 -14.44 8.89
CA LYS A 41 11.54 -15.86 9.29
C LYS A 41 12.36 -16.80 8.40
N GLY A 42 13.03 -16.30 7.37
CA GLY A 42 13.75 -17.13 6.41
C GLY A 42 12.84 -18.06 5.58
N LEU A 43 11.56 -17.71 5.44
CA LEU A 43 10.55 -18.40 4.64
C LEU A 43 10.57 -17.89 3.19
N PRO A 44 10.18 -18.71 2.20
CA PRO A 44 10.16 -18.31 0.80
C PRO A 44 9.02 -17.33 0.50
N ILE A 45 9.26 -16.31 -0.34
CA ILE A 45 8.23 -15.43 -0.90
C ILE A 45 7.88 -15.83 -2.34
N ASN A 46 6.61 -15.70 -2.71
CA ASN A 46 6.16 -15.93 -4.08
C ASN A 46 6.29 -14.64 -4.90
N VAL A 47 7.02 -14.69 -6.01
CA VAL A 47 7.28 -13.55 -6.89
C VAL A 47 6.54 -13.76 -8.21
N TYR A 48 5.32 -13.24 -8.28
CA TYR A 48 4.44 -13.35 -9.44
C TYR A 48 4.93 -12.56 -10.65
N GLY A 49 4.65 -13.09 -11.84
CA GLY A 49 5.08 -12.50 -13.11
C GLY A 49 6.59 -12.31 -13.18
N ARG A 50 7.37 -13.14 -12.47
CA ARG A 50 8.84 -13.05 -12.36
C ARG A 50 9.32 -11.65 -11.93
N GLY A 51 8.50 -10.93 -11.15
CA GLY A 51 8.83 -9.62 -10.59
C GLY A 51 8.68 -8.43 -11.56
N THR A 52 8.17 -8.69 -12.76
CA THR A 52 7.87 -7.67 -13.78
C THR A 52 6.66 -6.77 -13.50
N PRO A 53 5.61 -7.20 -12.75
CA PRO A 53 4.47 -6.34 -12.48
C PRO A 53 4.88 -5.05 -11.76
N GLN A 54 4.22 -3.98 -12.14
CA GLN A 54 4.39 -2.64 -11.64
C GLN A 54 3.14 -2.20 -10.87
N ARG A 55 3.35 -1.56 -9.73
CA ARG A 55 2.27 -1.03 -8.89
C ARG A 55 2.59 0.38 -8.45
N ASP A 56 1.53 1.18 -8.37
CA ASP A 56 1.54 2.47 -7.71
C ASP A 56 1.39 2.24 -6.20
N PHE A 57 2.53 2.33 -5.52
CA PHE A 57 2.63 2.26 -4.06
C PHE A 57 2.59 3.67 -3.49
N THR A 58 1.58 3.95 -2.68
CA THR A 58 1.38 5.26 -2.05
C THR A 58 1.68 5.16 -0.57
N TYR A 59 2.63 5.95 -0.09
CA TYR A 59 3.01 5.91 1.33
C TYR A 59 1.89 6.48 2.19
N ILE A 60 1.71 5.92 3.39
CA ILE A 60 0.59 6.24 4.27
C ILE A 60 0.47 7.75 4.58
N ASP A 61 1.59 8.43 4.83
CA ASP A 61 1.58 9.86 5.15
C ASP A 61 1.14 10.72 3.96
N ASP A 62 1.51 10.32 2.73
CA ASP A 62 1.05 10.98 1.51
C ASP A 62 -0.47 10.83 1.39
N VAL A 63 -1.00 9.62 1.54
CA VAL A 63 -2.46 9.37 1.49
C VAL A 63 -3.20 10.18 2.55
N VAL A 64 -2.70 10.20 3.78
CA VAL A 64 -3.28 10.97 4.88
C VAL A 64 -3.32 12.47 4.53
N SER A 65 -2.27 13.01 3.92
CA SER A 65 -2.26 14.42 3.49
C SER A 65 -3.40 14.74 2.51
N GLY A 66 -3.67 13.84 1.55
CA GLY A 66 -4.76 13.98 0.60
C GLY A 66 -6.14 13.87 1.24
N VAL A 67 -6.31 12.97 2.22
CA VAL A 67 -7.56 12.84 3.00
C VAL A 67 -7.83 14.11 3.80
N VAL A 68 -6.83 14.63 4.51
CA VAL A 68 -6.96 15.87 5.30
C VAL A 68 -7.27 17.06 4.40
N ALA A 69 -6.62 17.17 3.24
CA ALA A 69 -6.90 18.22 2.27
C ALA A 69 -8.32 18.15 1.71
N ALA A 70 -8.82 16.94 1.39
CA ALA A 70 -10.20 16.75 0.93
C ALA A 70 -11.23 17.15 1.99
N LEU A 71 -10.98 16.80 3.26
CA LEU A 71 -11.83 17.22 4.38
C LEU A 71 -11.82 18.75 4.55
N ALA A 72 -10.65 19.39 4.45
CA ALA A 72 -10.51 20.83 4.60
C ALA A 72 -11.17 21.61 3.45
N LEU A 73 -11.13 21.08 2.22
CA LEU A 73 -11.81 21.66 1.06
C LEU A 73 -13.33 21.58 1.19
N GLY A 74 -13.86 20.55 1.86
CA GLY A 74 -15.30 20.30 1.94
C GLY A 74 -15.92 20.02 0.57
N ALA A 75 -15.20 19.30 -0.30
CA ALA A 75 -15.65 19.03 -1.67
C ALA A 75 -16.90 18.14 -1.69
N GLU A 76 -17.95 18.58 -2.36
CA GLU A 76 -19.19 17.82 -2.53
C GLU A 76 -19.28 17.24 -3.94
N GLU A 77 -19.67 15.96 -4.04
CA GLU A 77 -19.82 15.19 -5.28
C GLU A 77 -18.54 14.98 -6.10
N GLU A 78 -17.37 15.13 -5.49
CA GLU A 78 -16.09 14.94 -6.17
C GLU A 78 -15.44 13.59 -5.88
N LEU A 79 -14.67 13.11 -6.85
CA LEU A 79 -13.90 11.87 -6.76
C LEU A 79 -12.42 12.17 -6.93
N PHE A 80 -11.63 11.87 -5.89
CA PHE A 80 -10.18 12.05 -5.91
C PHE A 80 -9.47 10.70 -5.92
N ASN A 81 -8.59 10.50 -6.90
CA ASN A 81 -7.62 9.43 -6.89
C ASN A 81 -6.44 9.85 -6.02
N LEU A 82 -6.20 9.15 -4.91
CA LEU A 82 -5.07 9.38 -4.02
C LEU A 82 -4.07 8.24 -4.20
N GLY A 83 -3.21 8.40 -5.21
CA GLY A 83 -2.11 7.50 -5.57
C GLY A 83 -0.76 8.22 -5.59
N ASN A 84 0.31 7.57 -6.03
CA ASN A 84 1.68 8.10 -6.11
C ASN A 84 2.12 8.47 -7.53
N HIS A 85 1.27 8.31 -8.56
CA HIS A 85 1.53 8.65 -9.98
C HIS A 85 2.82 8.06 -10.60
N ARG A 86 3.53 7.22 -9.85
CA ARG A 86 4.80 6.60 -10.17
C ARG A 86 4.69 5.12 -9.85
N THR A 87 5.16 4.29 -10.76
CA THR A 87 5.12 2.85 -10.60
C THR A 87 6.46 2.31 -10.12
N VAL A 88 6.39 1.25 -9.32
CA VAL A 88 7.56 0.49 -8.88
C VAL A 88 7.38 -0.97 -9.29
N THR A 89 8.43 -1.59 -9.82
CA THR A 89 8.43 -3.02 -10.13
C THR A 89 8.49 -3.83 -8.84
N LEU A 90 7.83 -4.99 -8.84
CA LEU A 90 7.89 -5.92 -7.72
C LEU A 90 9.34 -6.35 -7.39
N SER A 91 10.19 -6.52 -8.41
CA SER A 91 11.62 -6.80 -8.22
C SER A 91 12.36 -5.68 -7.48
N HIS A 92 12.15 -4.41 -7.86
CA HIS A 92 12.78 -3.27 -7.17
C HIS A 92 12.27 -3.16 -5.73
N PHE A 93 10.95 -3.32 -5.55
CA PHE A 93 10.31 -3.34 -4.25
C PHE A 93 10.97 -4.37 -3.30
N ILE A 94 11.14 -5.62 -3.76
CA ILE A 94 11.78 -6.68 -2.96
C ILE A 94 13.24 -6.35 -2.68
N ALA A 95 13.99 -5.83 -3.66
CA ALA A 95 15.40 -5.49 -3.48
C ALA A 95 15.61 -4.40 -2.41
N VAL A 96 14.76 -3.36 -2.40
CA VAL A 96 14.78 -2.32 -1.37
C VAL A 96 14.47 -2.93 0.00
N LEU A 97 13.49 -3.82 0.08
CA LEU A 97 13.15 -4.48 1.34
C LEU A 97 14.29 -5.36 1.86
N GLU A 98 14.94 -6.16 1.00
CA GLU A 98 16.14 -6.94 1.33
C GLU A 98 17.27 -6.06 1.88
N GLN A 99 17.49 -4.89 1.26
CA GLN A 99 18.50 -3.92 1.67
C GLN A 99 18.21 -3.35 3.07
N GLU A 100 17.00 -2.82 3.28
CA GLU A 100 16.63 -2.19 4.56
C GLU A 100 16.53 -3.25 5.70
N MET A 101 16.15 -4.48 5.36
CA MET A 101 16.16 -5.61 6.30
C MET A 101 17.53 -6.26 6.48
N GLN A 102 18.51 -6.01 5.62
CA GLN A 102 19.81 -6.68 5.63
C GLN A 102 19.68 -8.22 5.62
N LEU A 103 18.68 -8.73 4.89
CA LEU A 103 18.37 -10.15 4.77
C LEU A 103 18.01 -10.48 3.32
N ALA A 104 18.56 -11.56 2.78
CA ALA A 104 18.22 -12.03 1.45
C ALA A 104 16.90 -12.82 1.46
N ALA A 105 16.00 -12.51 0.54
CA ALA A 105 14.74 -13.21 0.39
C ALA A 105 14.95 -14.53 -0.37
N LYS A 106 14.35 -15.62 0.13
CA LYS A 106 14.21 -16.87 -0.63
C LYS A 106 13.05 -16.69 -1.63
N LYS A 107 13.34 -16.57 -2.92
CA LYS A 107 12.34 -16.21 -3.94
C LYS A 107 11.87 -17.45 -4.70
N THR A 108 10.57 -17.72 -4.67
CA THR A 108 9.90 -18.68 -5.55
C THR A 108 9.30 -17.89 -6.72
N MET A 109 9.91 -17.99 -7.89
CA MET A 109 9.40 -17.31 -9.10
C MET A 109 8.15 -18.02 -9.60
N THR A 110 7.06 -17.26 -9.77
CA THR A 110 5.80 -17.76 -10.31
C THR A 110 5.42 -17.02 -11.58
N ASP A 111 4.70 -17.69 -12.46
CA ASP A 111 4.15 -17.08 -13.66
C ASP A 111 3.05 -16.07 -13.30
N MET A 112 2.72 -15.22 -14.27
CA MET A 112 1.65 -14.24 -14.11
C MET A 112 0.29 -14.95 -14.06
N ALA A 113 -0.58 -14.54 -13.13
CA ALA A 113 -1.94 -15.06 -13.12
C ALA A 113 -2.70 -14.60 -14.37
N PRO A 114 -3.58 -15.44 -14.96
CA PRO A 114 -4.44 -15.01 -16.06
C PRO A 114 -5.28 -13.79 -15.67
N GLY A 115 -5.21 -12.72 -16.45
CA GLY A 115 -5.95 -11.47 -16.21
C GLY A 115 -5.25 -10.44 -15.31
N ASP A 116 -4.04 -10.74 -14.84
CA ASP A 116 -3.26 -9.80 -14.03
C ASP A 116 -2.70 -8.66 -14.90
N VAL A 117 -2.71 -7.43 -14.39
CA VAL A 117 -2.27 -6.25 -15.12
C VAL A 117 -0.80 -5.95 -14.87
N LEU A 118 -0.07 -5.64 -15.95
CA LEU A 118 1.36 -5.33 -15.92
C LEU A 118 1.67 -4.08 -15.13
N ALA A 119 0.83 -3.05 -15.22
CA ALA A 119 1.04 -1.78 -14.52
C ALA A 119 -0.31 -1.18 -14.12
N THR A 120 -0.38 -0.67 -12.89
CA THR A 120 -1.48 0.16 -12.42
C THR A 120 -0.91 1.45 -11.87
N TYR A 121 -1.48 2.59 -12.27
CA TYR A 121 -1.10 3.90 -11.79
C TYR A 121 -2.31 4.82 -11.69
N ALA A 122 -2.25 5.75 -10.75
CA ALA A 122 -3.28 6.75 -10.55
C ALA A 122 -3.08 7.95 -11.48
N ASP A 123 -4.14 8.36 -12.16
CA ASP A 123 -4.25 9.75 -12.62
C ASP A 123 -4.64 10.62 -11.41
N ILE A 124 -3.71 11.46 -10.98
CA ILE A 124 -3.87 12.34 -9.82
C ILE A 124 -4.04 13.82 -10.19
N GLU A 125 -4.19 14.17 -11.47
CA GLU A 125 -4.26 15.58 -11.90
C GLU A 125 -5.38 16.35 -11.17
N HIS A 126 -6.55 15.71 -11.03
CA HIS A 126 -7.68 16.31 -10.32
C HIS A 126 -7.39 16.54 -8.82
N ALA A 127 -6.75 15.58 -8.16
CA ALA A 127 -6.35 15.71 -6.76
C ALA A 127 -5.25 16.77 -6.58
N ARG A 128 -4.27 16.82 -7.50
CA ARG A 128 -3.22 17.85 -7.49
C ARG A 128 -3.83 19.24 -7.61
N TYR A 129 -4.72 19.44 -8.58
CA TYR A 129 -5.34 20.74 -8.84
C TYR A 129 -6.24 21.20 -7.70
N ARG A 130 -7.10 20.32 -7.17
CA ARG A 130 -8.11 20.70 -6.16
C ARG A 130 -7.59 20.67 -4.73
N LEU A 131 -6.70 19.74 -4.41
CA LEU A 131 -6.25 19.46 -3.04
C LEU A 131 -4.80 19.88 -2.79
N GLY A 132 -4.05 20.29 -3.81
CA GLY A 132 -2.59 20.45 -3.69
C GLY A 132 -1.88 19.13 -3.40
N TYR A 133 -2.49 17.99 -3.76
CA TYR A 133 -1.99 16.66 -3.47
C TYR A 133 -0.77 16.33 -4.33
N GLU A 134 0.41 16.28 -3.70
CA GLU A 134 1.69 15.97 -4.34
C GLU A 134 2.44 14.93 -3.50
N PRO A 135 2.26 13.63 -3.77
CA PRO A 135 2.92 12.56 -3.04
C PRO A 135 4.43 12.60 -3.29
N ALA A 136 5.22 12.67 -2.22
CA ALA A 136 6.66 12.91 -2.32
C ALA A 136 7.53 11.75 -1.80
N THR A 137 6.93 10.77 -1.12
CA THR A 137 7.69 9.69 -0.49
C THR A 137 8.12 8.64 -1.50
N THR A 138 9.43 8.46 -1.65
CA THR A 138 9.98 7.37 -2.49
C THR A 138 9.81 6.01 -1.82
N ILE A 139 9.88 4.94 -2.61
CA ILE A 139 9.75 3.57 -2.08
C ILE A 139 10.85 3.23 -1.08
N GLU A 140 12.07 3.73 -1.28
CA GLU A 140 13.20 3.56 -0.38
C GLU A 140 12.94 4.22 0.98
N VAL A 141 12.41 5.44 0.99
CA VAL A 141 12.09 6.15 2.23
C VAL A 141 10.93 5.46 2.96
N GLY A 142 9.85 5.13 2.25
CA GLY A 142 8.69 4.51 2.87
C GLY A 142 8.98 3.10 3.41
N LEU A 143 9.75 2.29 2.68
CA LEU A 143 10.14 0.95 3.16
C LEU A 143 11.13 1.02 4.31
N ARG A 144 12.06 1.98 4.34
CA ARG A 144 12.90 2.22 5.51
C ARG A 144 12.08 2.54 6.75
N ASN A 145 11.11 3.45 6.62
CA ASN A 145 10.23 3.81 7.73
C ASN A 145 9.42 2.61 8.21
N PHE A 146 8.87 1.84 7.28
CA PHE A 146 8.16 0.59 7.58
C PHE A 146 9.06 -0.42 8.30
N VAL A 147 10.27 -0.70 7.81
CA VAL A 147 11.20 -1.67 8.44
C VAL A 147 11.63 -1.21 9.83
N ARG A 148 11.85 0.10 10.02
CA ARG A 148 12.14 0.67 11.34
C ARG A 148 11.00 0.41 12.31
N TRP A 149 9.76 0.67 11.89
CA TRP A 149 8.58 0.38 12.70
C TRP A 149 8.40 -1.11 12.95
N TYR A 150 8.56 -1.96 11.94
CA TYR A 150 8.45 -3.42 12.03
C TYR A 150 9.41 -4.04 13.06
N ARG A 151 10.58 -3.42 13.26
CA ARG A 151 11.58 -3.83 14.26
C ARG A 151 11.40 -3.18 15.63
N SER A 152 10.49 -2.22 15.76
CA SER A 152 10.26 -1.51 17.01
C SER A 152 9.47 -2.36 18.00
N THR A 153 9.45 -1.94 19.27
CA THR A 153 8.60 -2.54 20.30
C THR A 153 7.11 -2.26 20.10
N ASP A 154 6.77 -1.32 19.21
CA ASP A 154 5.39 -0.94 18.93
C ASP A 154 4.67 -2.01 18.08
N PHE A 155 5.41 -2.98 17.54
CA PHE A 155 4.86 -4.07 16.75
C PHE A 155 5.12 -5.43 17.41
N GLU A 156 4.05 -6.09 17.83
CA GLU A 156 4.06 -7.50 18.24
C GLU A 156 3.46 -8.38 17.13
N PRO A 157 4.26 -9.20 16.41
CA PRO A 157 3.75 -10.02 15.33
C PRO A 157 2.85 -11.16 15.84
N GLN A 158 1.55 -11.10 15.50
CA GLN A 158 0.61 -12.23 15.65
C GLN A 158 0.47 -13.01 14.33
N PHE A 159 1.58 -13.50 13.79
CA PHE A 159 1.54 -14.38 12.61
C PHE A 159 1.46 -15.85 13.02
N ALA A 160 0.83 -16.68 12.20
CA ALA A 160 0.89 -18.12 12.33
C ALA A 160 2.32 -18.64 12.02
N GLU A 161 2.66 -19.85 12.47
CA GLU A 161 4.01 -20.43 12.31
C GLU A 161 4.44 -20.58 10.84
N ASP A 162 3.48 -20.71 9.92
CA ASP A 162 3.68 -20.81 8.46
C ASP A 162 3.92 -19.45 7.77
N GLY A 163 3.90 -18.37 8.53
CA GLY A 163 4.06 -16.99 8.06
C GLY A 163 2.80 -16.44 7.36
N GLU A 164 1.67 -17.12 7.45
CA GLU A 164 0.35 -16.58 7.09
C GLU A 164 -0.18 -15.67 8.22
N TRP A 165 -0.94 -14.65 7.83
CA TRP A 165 -1.62 -13.81 8.81
C TRP A 165 -2.81 -14.56 9.40
N ASN A 166 -2.81 -14.77 10.72
CA ASN A 166 -3.95 -15.37 11.39
C ASN A 166 -5.08 -14.33 11.50
N ARG A 167 -6.14 -14.49 10.70
CA ARG A 167 -7.31 -13.58 10.72
C ARG A 167 -8.12 -13.68 12.01
N ALA A 168 -7.94 -14.75 12.78
CA ALA A 168 -8.46 -14.83 14.13
C ALA A 168 -7.50 -14.05 15.03
N GLY A 169 -7.87 -12.81 15.39
CA GLY A 169 -7.21 -12.09 16.47
C GLY A 169 -7.22 -12.90 17.77
N PRO A 170 -6.64 -12.39 18.88
CA PRO A 170 -6.65 -13.13 20.13
C PRO A 170 -8.11 -13.45 20.49
N THR A 171 -8.42 -14.74 20.62
CA THR A 171 -9.64 -15.17 21.31
C THR A 171 -9.56 -14.57 22.71
N MET A 172 -10.41 -13.58 22.97
CA MET A 172 -10.71 -13.11 24.33
C MET A 172 -11.19 -14.27 25.19
#